data_AF-A0A6B2C3T6-F1
#
_entry.id   AF-A0A6B2C3T6-F1
#
_cell.length_a   1.000
_cell.length_b   1.000
_cell.length_c   1.000
_cell.angle_alpha   90.00
_cell.angle_beta   90.00
_cell.angle_gamma   90.00
#
_symmetry.space_group_name_H-M   'P 1'
#
loop_
_entity.id
_entity.type
_entity.pdbx_description
1 polymer ?
#
loop_
_entity_poly.entity_id
_entity_poly.type
_entity_poly.pdbx_seq_one_letter_code
_entity_poly.pdbx_strand_id
1 'polypeptide(L)'
;MSFDYDSATKVIDNAIIKLKLYEPNPLIREKAEVFIKMHLLPTFNLLTVRDDKIEAQAYVLDIALVGKNVKDLKNYLDIHTDELKGFERFVSKALRNDPEFIDEYINTLIRILRFLGDMALCRRVVDYIIWSYDEMYNKGQLISKMKSYFGDEHKVSKAMYEFSKFVVSMVVDFNNGLKNYISGKKSRPSYGEFLVVSSLLKYLDEKECFFAVEANEDYFYMGIVKGIKKEINPLEIRF
;
A
#
# COMPACT_ATOMS: atom_id res chain seq x y z
N MET A 1 13.07 6.60 -17.98
CA MET A 1 12.64 7.91 -17.42
C MET A 1 13.62 8.26 -16.34
N SER A 2 14.33 9.39 -16.48
CA SER A 2 15.19 9.93 -15.43
C SER A 2 14.33 10.34 -14.24
N PHE A 3 14.73 9.94 -13.04
CA PHE A 3 14.13 10.38 -11.79
C PHE A 3 14.26 11.90 -11.70
N ASP A 4 13.14 12.63 -11.79
CA ASP A 4 13.14 14.08 -11.54
C ASP A 4 13.18 14.30 -10.03
N TYR A 5 14.42 14.39 -9.53
CA TYR A 5 14.72 14.54 -8.11
C TYR A 5 14.06 15.80 -7.51
N ASP A 6 13.93 16.86 -8.31
CA ASP A 6 13.31 18.11 -7.88
C ASP A 6 11.80 17.94 -7.68
N SER A 7 11.16 17.16 -8.56
CA SER A 7 9.75 16.81 -8.43
C SER A 7 9.47 15.95 -7.19
N ALA A 8 10.31 14.96 -6.90
CA ALA A 8 10.15 14.11 -5.71
C ALA A 8 10.34 14.91 -4.41
N THR A 9 11.33 15.79 -4.38
CA THR A 9 11.60 16.67 -3.23
C THR A 9 10.41 17.57 -2.93
N LYS A 10 9.81 18.20 -3.93
CA LYS A 10 8.62 19.06 -3.73
C LYS A 10 7.40 18.30 -3.17
N VAL A 11 7.18 17.05 -3.60
CA VAL A 11 6.11 16.20 -3.03
C VAL A 11 6.39 15.91 -1.56
N ILE A 12 7.63 15.59 -1.22
CA ILE A 12 8.05 15.31 0.16
C ILE A 12 7.89 16.57 1.03
N ASP A 13 8.33 17.73 0.54
CA ASP A 13 8.21 19.00 1.27
C ASP A 13 6.73 19.35 1.56
N ASN A 14 5.85 19.16 0.58
CA ASN A 14 4.41 19.33 0.80
C ASN A 14 3.85 18.30 1.79
N ALA A 15 4.33 17.05 1.75
CA ALA A 15 3.89 16.03 2.69
C ALA A 15 4.31 16.36 4.13
N ILE A 16 5.49 16.96 4.32
CA ILE A 16 5.95 17.47 5.62
C ILE A 16 4.99 18.54 6.14
N ILE A 17 4.51 19.45 5.29
CA ILE A 17 3.52 20.47 5.68
C ILE A 17 2.21 19.80 6.13
N LYS A 18 1.69 18.83 5.37
CA LYS A 18 0.45 18.11 5.74
C LYS A 18 0.62 17.36 7.06
N LEU A 19 1.74 16.67 7.24
CA LEU A 19 2.03 15.95 8.48
C LEU A 19 2.07 16.91 9.68
N LYS A 20 2.73 18.07 9.55
CA LYS A 20 2.76 19.12 10.60
C LYS A 20 1.38 19.63 10.99
N LEU A 21 0.39 19.53 10.12
CA LEU A 21 -0.96 20.05 10.36
C LEU A 21 -1.91 18.99 10.94
N TYR A 22 -1.85 17.75 10.45
CA TYR A 22 -2.90 16.75 10.73
C TYR A 22 -2.45 15.55 11.55
N GLU A 23 -1.15 15.29 11.70
CA GLU A 23 -0.68 14.15 12.49
C GLU A 23 -1.14 14.29 13.95
N PRO A 24 -1.86 13.31 14.54
CA PRO A 24 -2.38 13.43 15.89
C PRO A 24 -1.28 13.58 16.95
N ASN A 25 -0.12 12.93 16.78
CA ASN A 25 0.97 13.01 17.74
C ASN A 25 1.75 14.33 17.61
N PRO A 26 1.74 15.21 18.64
CA PRO A 26 2.47 16.49 18.60
C PRO A 26 3.97 16.34 18.39
N LEU A 27 4.59 15.31 18.96
CA LEU A 27 6.03 15.07 18.82
C LEU A 27 6.39 14.72 17.37
N ILE A 28 5.53 13.94 16.69
CA ILE A 28 5.72 13.63 15.27
C ILE A 28 5.52 14.89 14.43
N ARG A 29 4.54 15.76 14.76
CA ARG A 29 4.37 17.06 14.07
C ARG A 29 5.62 17.93 14.18
N GLU A 30 6.18 18.06 15.39
CA GLU A 30 7.41 18.84 15.62
C GLU A 30 8.63 18.28 14.87
N LYS A 31 8.67 16.95 14.67
CA LYS A 31 9.76 16.24 13.99
C LYS A 31 9.39 15.75 12.60
N ALA A 32 8.40 16.37 11.96
CA ALA A 32 7.79 15.88 10.72
C ALA A 32 8.79 15.58 9.59
N GLU A 33 9.76 16.46 9.39
CA GLU A 33 10.78 16.28 8.35
C GLU A 33 11.63 15.03 8.61
N VAL A 34 12.13 14.88 9.84
CA VAL A 34 12.93 13.72 10.23
C VAL A 34 12.09 12.45 10.14
N PHE A 35 10.83 12.51 10.60
CA PHE A 35 9.90 11.39 10.56
C PHE A 35 9.67 10.89 9.13
N ILE A 36 9.33 11.78 8.19
CA ILE A 36 9.11 11.39 6.79
C ILE A 36 10.38 10.81 6.18
N LYS A 37 11.53 11.47 6.36
CA LYS A 37 12.81 11.03 5.79
C LYS A 37 13.26 9.66 6.32
N MET A 38 13.03 9.35 7.60
CA MET A 38 13.37 8.03 8.17
C MET A 38 12.45 6.90 7.69
N HIS A 39 11.24 7.24 7.24
CA HIS A 39 10.22 6.27 6.80
C HIS A 39 10.10 6.15 5.28
N LEU A 40 10.98 6.85 4.55
CA LEU A 40 11.29 6.67 3.14
C LEU A 40 12.57 5.85 3.05
N LEU A 41 12.44 4.53 2.91
CA LEU A 41 13.59 3.63 2.93
C LEU A 41 13.84 3.05 1.54
N PRO A 42 15.10 2.89 1.08
CA PRO A 42 15.37 2.08 -0.10
C PRO A 42 14.82 0.67 0.07
N THR A 43 14.15 0.13 -0.95
CA THR A 43 13.54 -1.22 -0.90
C THR A 43 14.54 -2.29 -0.51
N PHE A 44 15.81 -2.17 -0.94
CA PHE A 44 16.88 -3.12 -0.59
C PHE A 44 17.19 -3.21 0.91
N ASN A 45 16.80 -2.22 1.72
CA ASN A 45 16.92 -2.28 3.18
C ASN A 45 15.90 -3.25 3.81
N LEU A 46 14.82 -3.56 3.09
CA LEU A 46 13.76 -4.46 3.55
C LEU A 46 13.79 -5.80 2.80
N LEU A 47 13.90 -5.74 1.47
CA LEU A 47 13.80 -6.88 0.57
C LEU A 47 14.85 -6.78 -0.53
N THR A 48 15.54 -7.89 -0.81
CA THR A 48 16.44 -7.99 -1.96
C THR A 48 15.94 -9.05 -2.95
N VAL A 49 16.10 -8.78 -4.25
CA VAL A 49 15.84 -9.78 -5.29
C VAL A 49 17.16 -10.35 -5.77
N ARG A 50 17.35 -11.66 -5.61
CA ARG A 50 18.52 -12.40 -6.10
C ARG A 50 18.05 -13.65 -6.83
N ASP A 51 18.51 -13.85 -8.06
CA ASP A 51 18.18 -15.03 -8.88
C ASP A 51 16.66 -15.32 -8.99
N ASP A 52 15.86 -14.26 -9.17
CA ASP A 52 14.39 -14.26 -9.19
C ASP A 52 13.72 -14.67 -7.85
N LYS A 53 14.47 -14.69 -6.74
CA LYS A 53 13.96 -14.94 -5.39
C LYS A 53 13.93 -13.66 -4.59
N ILE A 54 12.89 -13.49 -3.78
CA ILE A 54 12.77 -12.42 -2.81
C ILE A 54 13.32 -12.91 -1.48
N GLU A 55 14.30 -12.19 -0.94
CA GLU A 55 14.92 -12.45 0.35
C GLU A 55 14.63 -11.29 1.30
N ALA A 56 14.13 -11.61 2.49
CA ALA A 56 13.92 -10.65 3.57
C ALA A 56 15.26 -10.20 4.19
N GLN A 57 15.31 -8.98 4.71
CA GLN A 57 16.42 -8.49 5.54
C GLN A 57 16.11 -8.72 7.03
N ALA A 58 17.13 -8.66 7.90
CA ALA A 58 17.13 -9.10 9.31
C ALA A 58 16.15 -8.41 10.30
N TYR A 59 15.23 -7.57 9.82
CA TYR A 59 14.26 -6.82 10.63
C TYR A 59 12.83 -6.96 10.10
N VAL A 60 12.58 -7.90 9.20
CA VAL A 60 11.26 -8.13 8.61
C VAL A 60 10.58 -9.29 9.33
N LEU A 61 9.41 -9.02 9.93
CA LEU A 61 8.61 -9.99 10.67
C LEU A 61 7.70 -10.80 9.74
N ASP A 62 7.07 -10.14 8.77
CA ASP A 62 6.24 -10.81 7.75
C ASP A 62 6.30 -10.06 6.41
N ILE A 63 6.04 -10.81 5.34
CA ILE A 63 5.98 -10.32 3.96
C ILE A 63 4.71 -10.81 3.30
N ALA A 64 3.93 -9.86 2.82
CA ALA A 64 2.82 -10.09 1.90
C ALA A 64 3.19 -9.60 0.50
N LEU A 65 2.90 -10.43 -0.50
CA LEU A 65 3.20 -10.14 -1.91
C LEU A 65 1.96 -10.31 -2.77
N VAL A 66 1.73 -9.34 -3.65
CA VAL A 66 0.69 -9.39 -4.67
C VAL A 66 1.34 -9.10 -6.02
N GLY A 67 1.26 -10.06 -6.92
CA GLY A 67 1.80 -9.96 -8.28
C GLY A 67 1.15 -10.98 -9.19
N LYS A 68 1.12 -10.71 -10.50
CA LYS A 68 0.50 -11.60 -11.49
C LYS A 68 1.23 -12.95 -11.62
N ASN A 69 2.50 -12.97 -11.25
CA ASN A 69 3.37 -14.14 -11.20
C ASN A 69 3.35 -14.87 -9.85
N VAL A 70 2.47 -14.52 -8.91
CA VAL A 70 2.35 -15.25 -7.64
C VAL A 70 1.50 -16.50 -7.87
N LYS A 71 2.05 -17.67 -7.49
CA LYS A 71 1.43 -18.97 -7.68
C LYS A 71 0.04 -19.04 -7.04
N ASP A 72 -0.92 -19.62 -7.76
CA ASP A 72 -2.31 -19.85 -7.36
C ASP A 72 -3.08 -18.59 -6.92
N LEU A 73 -2.50 -17.40 -7.05
CA LEU A 73 -3.11 -16.15 -6.60
C LEU A 73 -4.44 -15.91 -7.29
N LYS A 74 -4.48 -16.03 -8.62
CA LYS A 74 -5.71 -15.83 -9.41
C LYS A 74 -6.77 -16.88 -9.07
N ASN A 75 -6.38 -18.15 -8.98
CA ASN A 75 -7.29 -19.24 -8.63
C ASN A 75 -7.92 -19.03 -7.24
N TYR A 76 -7.11 -18.59 -6.27
CA TYR A 76 -7.57 -18.28 -4.92
C TYR A 76 -8.48 -17.04 -4.88
N LEU A 77 -8.13 -16.00 -5.65
CA LEU A 77 -8.93 -14.78 -5.78
C LEU A 77 -10.32 -15.05 -6.39
N ASP A 78 -10.40 -15.95 -7.37
CA ASP A 78 -11.64 -16.29 -8.08
C ASP A 78 -12.67 -17.05 -7.21
N ILE A 79 -12.26 -17.61 -6.07
CA ILE A 79 -13.14 -18.32 -5.12
C ILE A 79 -13.53 -17.47 -3.90
N HIS A 80 -13.44 -16.14 -4.01
CA HIS A 80 -13.81 -15.21 -2.96
C HIS A 80 -15.27 -15.36 -2.51
N THR A 81 -15.54 -14.91 -1.29
CA THR A 81 -16.89 -14.77 -0.77
C THR A 81 -17.41 -13.35 -0.99
N ASP A 82 -18.72 -13.18 -1.02
CA ASP A 82 -19.37 -11.86 -1.04
C ASP A 82 -19.38 -11.19 0.35
N GLU A 83 -18.77 -11.81 1.37
CA GLU A 83 -18.75 -11.27 2.72
C GLU A 83 -17.83 -10.05 2.78
N LEU A 84 -18.41 -8.87 3.02
CA LEU A 84 -17.65 -7.71 3.50
C LEU A 84 -17.30 -7.92 4.98
N LYS A 85 -16.01 -8.08 5.30
CA LYS A 85 -15.51 -8.09 6.69
C LYS A 85 -14.67 -6.87 6.99
N GLY A 86 -14.81 -6.36 8.21
CA GLY A 86 -13.81 -5.50 8.84
C GLY A 86 -13.63 -4.09 8.25
N PHE A 87 -14.64 -3.52 7.58
CA PHE A 87 -14.51 -2.17 7.05
C PHE A 87 -14.59 -1.13 8.17
N GLU A 88 -13.58 -0.28 8.26
CA GLU A 88 -13.63 0.89 9.12
C GLU A 88 -14.67 1.90 8.61
N ARG A 89 -15.05 2.86 9.46
CA ARG A 89 -16.23 3.72 9.24
C ARG A 89 -16.09 4.57 7.98
N PHE A 90 -14.91 5.15 7.73
CA PHE A 90 -14.68 6.02 6.59
C PHE A 90 -14.58 5.23 5.29
N VAL A 91 -13.93 4.05 5.30
CA VAL A 91 -13.87 3.15 4.13
C VAL A 91 -15.28 2.71 3.73
N SER A 92 -16.08 2.25 4.71
CA SER A 92 -17.49 1.89 4.49
C SER A 92 -18.32 3.04 3.94
N LYS A 93 -18.04 4.28 4.36
CA LYS A 93 -18.75 5.46 3.89
C LYS A 93 -18.38 5.77 2.45
N ALA A 94 -17.09 5.80 2.12
CA ALA A 94 -16.63 6.07 0.76
C ALA A 94 -17.17 5.02 -0.23
N LEU A 95 -17.01 3.72 0.06
CA LEU A 95 -17.48 2.65 -0.82
C LEU A 95 -19.00 2.66 -1.05
N ARG A 96 -19.78 3.15 -0.08
CA ARG A 96 -21.24 3.34 -0.27
C ARG A 96 -21.58 4.53 -1.17
N ASN A 97 -20.78 5.58 -1.16
CA ASN A 97 -20.98 6.74 -2.03
C ASN A 97 -20.43 6.47 -3.44
N ASP A 98 -19.33 5.74 -3.51
CA ASP A 98 -18.63 5.39 -4.73
C ASP A 98 -17.87 4.07 -4.56
N PRO A 99 -18.41 2.97 -5.10
CA PRO A 99 -17.76 1.66 -5.07
C PRO A 99 -16.40 1.62 -5.78
N GLU A 100 -16.14 2.50 -6.75
CA GLU A 100 -14.88 2.53 -7.52
C GLU A 100 -13.78 3.30 -6.80
N PHE A 101 -14.08 3.94 -5.67
CA PHE A 101 -13.13 4.79 -4.96
C PHE A 101 -11.86 4.06 -4.50
N ILE A 102 -11.96 2.78 -4.11
CA ILE A 102 -10.78 1.99 -3.73
C ILE A 102 -9.82 1.81 -4.90
N ASP A 103 -10.34 1.70 -6.13
CA ASP A 103 -9.56 1.54 -7.34
C ASP A 103 -8.78 2.82 -7.66
N GLU A 104 -9.41 3.98 -7.50
CA GLU A 104 -8.74 5.28 -7.62
C GLU A 104 -7.65 5.49 -6.57
N TYR A 105 -7.91 5.12 -5.31
CA TYR A 105 -6.92 5.21 -4.24
C TYR A 105 -5.71 4.31 -4.52
N ILE A 106 -5.94 3.04 -4.90
CA ILE A 106 -4.88 2.08 -5.21
C ILE A 106 -4.09 2.51 -6.46
N ASN A 107 -4.74 3.00 -7.51
CA ASN A 107 -4.06 3.57 -8.68
C ASN A 107 -3.11 4.70 -8.27
N THR A 108 -3.56 5.60 -7.41
CA THR A 108 -2.75 6.71 -6.91
C THR A 108 -1.57 6.22 -6.07
N LEU A 109 -1.80 5.25 -5.17
CA LEU A 109 -0.75 4.58 -4.41
C LEU A 109 0.32 3.96 -5.32
N ILE A 110 -0.08 3.17 -6.32
CA ILE A 110 0.84 2.53 -7.26
C ILE A 110 1.64 3.57 -8.06
N ARG A 111 1.01 4.66 -8.50
CA ARG A 111 1.71 5.77 -9.17
C ARG A 111 2.77 6.39 -8.28
N ILE A 112 2.50 6.56 -7.00
CA ILE A 112 3.47 7.13 -6.04
C ILE A 112 4.62 6.19 -5.77
N LEU A 113 4.34 4.90 -5.57
CA LEU A 113 5.38 3.89 -5.39
C LEU A 113 6.30 3.84 -6.63
N ARG A 114 5.74 3.93 -7.84
CA ARG A 114 6.53 4.05 -9.08
C ARG A 114 7.29 5.37 -9.19
N PHE A 115 6.66 6.48 -8.80
CA PHE A 115 7.23 7.82 -8.84
C PHE A 115 8.46 7.94 -7.92
N LEU A 116 8.40 7.34 -6.73
CA LEU A 116 9.52 7.30 -5.79
C LEU A 116 10.56 6.21 -6.12
N GLY A 117 10.31 5.40 -7.14
CA GLY A 117 11.26 4.41 -7.64
C GLY A 117 11.45 3.23 -6.69
N ASP A 118 12.71 2.91 -6.37
CA ASP A 118 13.07 1.77 -5.53
C ASP A 118 12.99 2.10 -4.02
N MET A 119 11.98 2.87 -3.64
CA MET A 119 11.73 3.27 -2.25
C MET A 119 10.49 2.57 -1.70
N ALA A 120 10.60 2.10 -0.46
CA ALA A 120 9.52 1.63 0.38
C ALA A 120 9.01 2.76 1.27
N LEU A 121 7.68 2.82 1.42
CA LEU A 121 6.97 3.82 2.21
C LEU A 121 6.35 3.20 3.45
N CYS A 122 6.63 3.78 4.61
CA CYS A 122 5.82 3.47 5.79
C CYS A 122 4.37 3.89 5.55
N ARG A 123 3.41 3.04 5.93
CA ARG A 123 1.98 3.33 5.90
C ARG A 123 1.63 4.67 6.55
N ARG A 124 2.28 5.03 7.66
CA ARG A 124 2.03 6.32 8.34
C ARG A 124 2.46 7.55 7.54
N VAL A 125 3.36 7.39 6.58
CA VAL A 125 3.85 8.46 5.72
C VAL A 125 3.15 8.45 4.36
N VAL A 126 2.74 7.28 3.87
CA VAL A 126 2.13 7.11 2.56
C VAL A 126 0.96 8.05 2.34
N ASP A 127 0.13 8.29 3.36
CA ASP A 127 -1.07 9.09 3.24
C ASP A 127 -0.76 10.57 2.96
N TYR A 128 0.25 11.13 3.64
CA TYR A 128 0.68 12.51 3.40
C TYR A 128 1.36 12.67 2.04
N ILE A 129 2.07 11.64 1.58
CA ILE A 129 2.67 11.61 0.24
C ILE A 129 1.57 11.51 -0.83
N ILE A 130 0.56 10.66 -0.64
CA ILE A 130 -0.62 10.55 -1.53
C ILE A 130 -1.31 11.89 -1.66
N TRP A 131 -1.60 12.53 -0.54
CA TRP A 131 -2.23 13.84 -0.53
C TRP A 131 -1.42 14.85 -1.36
N SER A 132 -0.12 14.94 -1.07
CA SER A 132 0.75 15.93 -1.69
C SER A 132 0.93 15.68 -3.19
N TYR A 133 1.09 14.41 -3.58
CA TYR A 133 1.18 14.02 -4.98
C TYR A 133 -0.10 14.35 -5.74
N ASP A 134 -1.27 14.05 -5.16
CA ASP A 134 -2.56 14.31 -5.78
C ASP A 134 -2.79 15.82 -6.02
N GLU A 135 -2.52 16.66 -5.02
CA GLU A 135 -2.64 18.13 -5.16
C GLU A 135 -1.72 18.68 -6.26
N MET A 136 -0.51 18.16 -6.38
CA MET A 136 0.49 18.66 -7.32
C MET A 136 0.31 18.16 -8.76
N TYR A 137 0.04 16.87 -8.94
CA TYR A 137 0.07 16.22 -10.26
C TYR A 137 -1.31 15.84 -10.79
N ASN A 138 -2.30 15.69 -9.92
CA ASN A 138 -3.67 15.32 -10.29
C ASN A 138 -4.68 16.44 -9.99
N LYS A 139 -4.22 17.68 -9.74
CA LYS A 139 -5.07 18.84 -9.41
C LYS A 139 -5.96 18.61 -8.17
N GLY A 140 -5.53 17.74 -7.25
CA GLY A 140 -6.23 17.44 -6.01
C GLY A 140 -7.54 16.66 -6.22
N GLN A 141 -7.68 15.87 -7.28
CA GLN A 141 -8.91 15.14 -7.60
C GLN A 141 -9.32 14.16 -6.50
N LEU A 142 -8.41 13.26 -6.09
CA LEU A 142 -8.69 12.27 -5.04
C LEU A 142 -9.03 12.96 -3.72
N ILE A 143 -8.26 13.97 -3.34
CA ILE A 143 -8.46 14.72 -2.09
C ILE A 143 -9.75 15.53 -2.13
N SER A 144 -10.10 16.15 -3.25
CA SER A 144 -11.37 16.89 -3.39
C SER A 144 -12.57 15.95 -3.29
N LYS A 145 -12.44 14.74 -3.82
CA LYS A 145 -13.45 13.69 -3.69
C LYS A 145 -13.58 13.19 -2.25
N MET A 146 -12.47 12.97 -1.54
CA MET A 146 -12.50 12.69 -0.11
C MET A 146 -13.15 13.85 0.68
N LYS A 147 -12.85 15.10 0.33
CA LYS A 147 -13.48 16.28 0.96
C LYS A 147 -15.00 16.29 0.73
N SER A 148 -15.49 15.90 -0.44
CA SER A 148 -16.95 15.82 -0.67
C SER A 148 -17.62 14.74 0.17
N TYR A 149 -16.94 13.62 0.43
CA TYR A 149 -17.47 12.55 1.28
C TYR A 149 -17.38 12.85 2.77
N PHE A 150 -16.33 13.53 3.22
CA PHE A 150 -16.00 13.63 4.64
C PHE A 150 -16.16 15.04 5.22
N GLY A 151 -16.16 16.06 4.37
CA GLY A 151 -16.50 17.45 4.71
C GLY A 151 -15.30 18.35 4.99
N ASP A 152 -14.34 17.89 5.80
CA ASP A 152 -13.20 18.71 6.23
C ASP A 152 -11.87 17.94 6.18
N GLU A 153 -10.77 18.69 6.17
CA GLU A 153 -9.41 18.15 6.02
C GLU A 153 -8.97 17.24 7.17
N HIS A 154 -9.45 17.47 8.41
CA HIS A 154 -9.16 16.59 9.53
C HIS A 154 -9.80 15.22 9.35
N LYS A 155 -11.04 15.18 8.84
CA LYS A 155 -11.71 13.91 8.51
C LYS A 155 -11.10 13.24 7.28
N VAL A 156 -10.63 14.01 6.30
CA VAL A 156 -9.87 13.46 5.16
C VAL A 156 -8.59 12.77 5.66
N SER A 157 -7.81 13.41 6.52
CA SER A 157 -6.61 12.80 7.10
C SER A 157 -6.93 11.49 7.83
N LYS A 158 -7.99 11.45 8.64
CA LYS A 158 -8.46 10.22 9.30
C LYS A 158 -8.90 9.17 8.30
N ALA A 159 -9.65 9.55 7.27
CA ALA A 159 -10.09 8.63 6.24
C ALA A 159 -8.91 8.01 5.49
N MET A 160 -7.91 8.81 5.08
CA MET A 160 -6.70 8.31 4.43
C MET A 160 -5.98 7.28 5.30
N TYR A 161 -5.85 7.56 6.60
CA TYR A 161 -5.29 6.59 7.56
C TYR A 161 -6.06 5.26 7.60
N GLU A 162 -7.39 5.30 7.59
CA GLU A 162 -8.23 4.09 7.53
C GLU A 162 -8.04 3.35 6.18
N PHE A 163 -7.91 4.09 5.07
CA PHE A 163 -7.69 3.52 3.75
C PHE A 163 -6.34 2.81 3.61
N SER A 164 -5.24 3.45 4.01
CA SER A 164 -3.92 2.83 3.96
C SER A 164 -3.85 1.60 4.86
N LYS A 165 -4.49 1.65 6.03
CA LYS A 165 -4.62 0.50 6.93
C LYS A 165 -5.43 -0.62 6.28
N PHE A 166 -6.57 -0.29 5.68
CA PHE A 166 -7.43 -1.26 5.00
C PHE A 166 -6.69 -1.98 3.87
N VAL A 167 -5.97 -1.24 3.00
CA VAL A 167 -5.17 -1.85 1.92
C VAL A 167 -4.13 -2.82 2.47
N VAL A 168 -3.35 -2.40 3.47
CA VAL A 168 -2.31 -3.26 4.08
C VAL A 168 -2.93 -4.50 4.70
N SER A 169 -3.98 -4.35 5.52
CA SER A 169 -4.64 -5.48 6.18
C SER A 169 -5.20 -6.48 5.16
N MET A 170 -5.90 -6.01 4.12
CA MET A 170 -6.44 -6.90 3.08
C MET A 170 -5.34 -7.64 2.31
N VAL A 171 -4.19 -7.01 2.05
CA VAL A 171 -3.06 -7.66 1.40
C VAL A 171 -2.44 -8.75 2.29
N VAL A 172 -2.26 -8.46 3.59
CA VAL A 172 -1.69 -9.40 4.55
C VAL A 172 -2.62 -10.60 4.78
N ASP A 173 -3.91 -10.33 5.02
CA ASP A 173 -4.93 -11.36 5.23
C ASP A 173 -5.04 -12.27 4.00
N PHE A 174 -5.08 -11.67 2.80
CA PHE A 174 -5.12 -12.44 1.55
C PHE A 174 -3.90 -13.33 1.39
N ASN A 175 -2.70 -12.82 1.66
CA ASN A 175 -1.45 -13.58 1.54
C ASN A 175 -1.41 -14.76 2.52
N ASN A 176 -1.87 -14.56 3.76
CA ASN A 176 -2.00 -15.63 4.75
C ASN A 176 -3.07 -16.66 4.35
N GLY A 177 -4.19 -16.21 3.81
CA GLY A 177 -5.23 -17.04 3.23
C GLY A 177 -4.72 -17.90 2.06
N LEU A 178 -3.93 -17.30 1.17
CA LEU A 178 -3.32 -17.96 0.01
C LEU A 178 -2.32 -19.03 0.45
N LYS A 179 -1.43 -18.73 1.40
CA LYS A 179 -0.50 -19.71 1.99
C LYS A 179 -1.25 -20.92 2.56
N ASN A 180 -2.35 -20.69 3.27
CA ASN A 180 -3.20 -21.75 3.80
C ASN A 180 -3.89 -22.56 2.68
N TYR A 181 -4.40 -21.90 1.64
CA TYR A 181 -5.01 -22.53 0.49
C TYR A 181 -4.03 -23.47 -0.26
N ILE A 182 -2.83 -22.98 -0.56
CA ILE A 182 -1.76 -23.77 -1.21
C ILE A 182 -1.36 -24.97 -0.33
N SER A 183 -1.40 -24.79 0.99
CA SER A 183 -1.15 -25.87 1.97
C SER A 183 -2.31 -26.86 2.12
N GLY A 184 -3.38 -26.73 1.32
CA GLY A 184 -4.54 -27.64 1.32
C GLY A 184 -5.59 -27.35 2.38
N LYS A 185 -5.49 -26.25 3.14
CA LYS A 185 -6.52 -25.84 4.10
C LYS A 185 -7.64 -25.10 3.39
N LYS A 186 -8.89 -25.33 3.81
CA LYS A 186 -10.04 -24.56 3.35
C LYS A 186 -9.90 -23.11 3.82
N SER A 187 -9.62 -22.22 2.89
CA SER A 187 -9.61 -20.77 3.06
C SER A 187 -10.29 -20.16 1.84
N ARG A 188 -10.95 -19.01 2.01
CA ARG A 188 -11.49 -18.21 0.90
C ARG A 188 -11.26 -16.75 1.21
N PRO A 189 -10.87 -15.93 0.23
CA PRO A 189 -10.73 -14.50 0.45
C PRO A 189 -12.12 -13.87 0.63
N SER A 190 -12.20 -12.87 1.47
CA SER A 190 -13.37 -12.00 1.63
C SER A 190 -13.53 -11.06 0.42
N TYR A 191 -14.67 -10.39 0.33
CA TYR A 191 -14.89 -9.39 -0.73
C TYR A 191 -13.93 -8.21 -0.61
N GLY A 192 -13.53 -7.82 0.60
CA GLY A 192 -12.54 -6.75 0.82
C GLY A 192 -11.16 -7.13 0.29
N GLU A 193 -10.71 -8.34 0.58
CA GLU A 193 -9.47 -8.91 0.02
C GLU A 193 -9.55 -8.96 -1.51
N PHE A 194 -10.68 -9.42 -2.06
CA PHE A 194 -10.92 -9.45 -3.50
C PHE A 194 -10.81 -8.07 -4.15
N LEU A 195 -11.49 -7.06 -3.61
CA LEU A 195 -11.48 -5.70 -4.14
C LEU A 195 -10.06 -5.12 -4.19
N VAL A 196 -9.32 -5.21 -3.08
CA VAL A 196 -7.97 -4.64 -2.97
C VAL A 196 -7.00 -5.37 -3.88
N VAL A 197 -6.98 -6.71 -3.84
CA VAL A 197 -6.03 -7.50 -4.64
C VAL A 197 -6.32 -7.38 -6.13
N SER A 198 -7.59 -7.41 -6.54
CA SER A 198 -7.97 -7.23 -7.95
C SER A 198 -7.53 -5.87 -8.49
N SER A 199 -7.72 -4.81 -7.68
CA SER A 199 -7.31 -3.47 -8.06
C SER A 199 -5.78 -3.32 -8.13
N LEU A 200 -5.04 -3.92 -7.18
CA LEU A 200 -3.57 -3.98 -7.26
C LEU A 200 -3.10 -4.67 -8.55
N LEU A 201 -3.64 -5.85 -8.86
CA LEU A 201 -3.28 -6.60 -10.07
C LEU A 201 -3.61 -5.85 -11.37
N LYS A 202 -4.68 -5.06 -11.38
CA LYS A 202 -5.07 -4.22 -12.52
C LYS A 202 -3.98 -3.20 -12.85
N TYR A 203 -3.33 -2.63 -11.84
CA TYR A 203 -2.35 -1.56 -12.02
C TYR A 203 -0.90 -1.99 -12.03
N LEU A 204 -0.57 -3.19 -11.55
CA LEU A 204 0.78 -3.77 -11.60
C LEU A 204 1.13 -4.30 -12.99
N ASP A 205 2.38 -4.08 -13.40
CA ASP A 205 2.92 -4.68 -14.62
C ASP A 205 3.22 -6.18 -14.42
N GLU A 206 3.37 -6.95 -15.50
CA GLU A 206 3.63 -8.40 -15.45
C GLU A 206 4.88 -8.81 -14.64
N LYS A 207 5.85 -7.90 -14.48
CA LYS A 207 7.11 -8.14 -13.76
C LYS A 207 7.20 -7.35 -12.46
N GLU A 208 6.08 -6.85 -11.97
CA GLU A 208 5.98 -6.10 -10.73
C GLU A 208 5.21 -6.89 -9.68
N CYS A 209 5.70 -6.83 -8.45
CA CYS A 209 4.97 -7.28 -7.28
C CYS A 209 4.85 -6.12 -6.30
N PHE A 210 3.63 -5.82 -5.88
CA PHE A 210 3.41 -5.02 -4.69
C PHE A 210 3.81 -5.86 -3.47
N PHE A 211 4.49 -5.23 -2.52
CA PHE A 211 4.78 -5.83 -1.22
C PHE A 211 4.25 -4.99 -0.08
N ALA A 212 3.84 -5.67 0.98
CA ALA A 212 3.69 -5.10 2.31
C ALA A 212 4.57 -5.89 3.28
N VAL A 213 5.40 -5.17 4.03
CA VAL A 213 6.37 -5.72 4.98
C VAL A 213 6.05 -5.20 6.35
N GLU A 214 5.90 -6.11 7.31
CA GLU A 214 5.87 -5.76 8.73
C GLU A 214 7.32 -5.70 9.23
N ALA A 215 7.81 -4.51 9.58
CA ALA A 215 9.19 -4.33 10.06
C ALA A 215 9.28 -4.32 11.61
N ASN A 216 8.17 -4.02 12.29
CA ASN A 216 7.96 -4.19 13.73
C ASN A 216 6.45 -4.11 14.03
N GLU A 217 6.07 -4.28 15.30
CA GLU A 217 4.66 -4.28 15.75
C GLU A 217 3.86 -3.02 15.34
N ASP A 218 4.54 -1.90 15.01
CA ASP A 218 3.90 -0.60 14.75
C ASP A 218 4.01 -0.11 13.29
N TYR A 219 4.91 -0.68 12.47
CA TYR A 219 5.23 -0.14 11.15
C TYR A 219 5.18 -1.18 10.02
N PHE A 220 4.20 -0.95 9.15
CA PHE A 220 4.13 -1.58 7.83
C PHE A 220 4.75 -0.68 6.77
N TYR A 221 5.57 -1.26 5.92
CA TYR A 221 6.16 -0.63 4.74
C TYR A 221 5.58 -1.25 3.48
N MET A 222 5.35 -0.41 2.47
CA MET A 222 4.84 -0.82 1.17
C MET A 222 5.75 -0.38 0.06
N GLY A 223 5.83 -1.16 -1.01
CA GLY A 223 6.58 -0.80 -2.19
C GLY A 223 6.27 -1.71 -3.37
N ILE A 224 7.01 -1.49 -4.46
CA ILE A 224 6.95 -2.33 -5.65
C ILE A 224 8.34 -2.91 -5.89
N VAL A 225 8.42 -4.24 -5.96
CA VAL A 225 9.60 -4.94 -6.43
C VAL A 225 9.45 -5.20 -7.93
N LYS A 226 10.52 -4.98 -8.69
CA LYS A 226 10.56 -5.15 -10.15
C LYS A 226 11.48 -6.28 -10.55
N GLY A 227 11.25 -6.82 -11.74
CA GLY A 227 12.21 -7.68 -12.43
C GLY A 227 12.12 -9.15 -12.05
N ILE A 228 11.05 -9.58 -11.38
CA ILE A 228 10.82 -10.97 -11.02
C ILE A 228 10.23 -11.68 -12.24
N LYS A 229 10.98 -12.62 -12.83
CA LYS A 229 10.56 -13.30 -14.07
C LYS A 229 9.92 -14.66 -13.83
N LYS A 230 10.19 -15.28 -12.69
CA LYS A 230 9.67 -16.59 -12.34
C LYS A 230 8.37 -16.48 -11.55
N GLU A 231 7.61 -17.56 -11.57
CA GLU A 231 6.49 -17.73 -10.66
C GLU A 231 7.01 -17.77 -9.22
N ILE A 232 6.38 -17.00 -8.33
CA ILE A 232 6.72 -16.92 -6.91
C ILE A 232 5.81 -17.87 -6.16
N ASN A 233 6.39 -18.81 -5.41
CA ASN A 233 5.66 -19.62 -4.46
C ASN A 233 5.63 -18.90 -3.09
N PRO A 234 4.46 -18.47 -2.57
CA PRO A 234 4.37 -17.78 -1.27
C PRO A 234 4.92 -18.58 -0.08
N LEU A 235 5.00 -19.90 -0.20
CA LEU A 235 5.57 -20.79 0.83
C LEU A 235 7.11 -20.80 0.83
N GLU A 236 7.76 -20.28 -0.21
CA GLU A 236 9.21 -20.26 -0.37
C GLU A 236 9.85 -18.92 -0.02
N ILE A 237 9.05 -17.92 0.40
CA ILE A 237 9.57 -16.65 0.90
C ILE A 237 10.31 -16.92 2.21
N ARG A 238 11.63 -16.77 2.20
CA ARG A 238 12.51 -17.08 3.33
C ARG A 238 12.71 -15.85 4.22
N PHE A 239 12.74 -16.09 5.52
CA PHE A 239 13.20 -15.19 6.56
C PHE A 239 14.63 -15.55 6.98
#